data_AF-A0A9X2VFT7-F1
#
_entry.id   AF-A0A9X2VFT7-F1
#
_cell.length_a   1.000
_cell.length_b   1.000
_cell.length_c   1.000
_cell.angle_alpha   90.00
_cell.angle_beta   90.00
_cell.angle_gamma   90.00
#
_symmetry.space_group_name_H-M   'P 1'
#
loop_
_entity.id
_entity.type
_entity.pdbx_description
1 polymer ?
#
loop_
_entity_poly.entity_id
_entity_poly.type
_entity_poly.pdbx_seq_one_letter_code
_entity_poly.pdbx_strand_id
1 'polypeptide(L)'
;VESREYQVHSGAWTVYTGPFDVTEVGSHMVHFRATDKAGNVSPVGMVGFTVVPVPPVDTTPPTTSAALSGTTNPDGHYVGRATVTITATDAQSGVRLVEYALDGGAWTAYSAPVVVSAVGAHTVRYRAVDNAGNAAAERSVSFTVVGGGSDACPDSDERPTVVIGLDDTGVANVDTGDGCTISDLVDQDRGYPDHGAFVRHVEQVTENLVTGGVLTRRQQGAIVRAASRSDIGK
;
A
#
# COMPACT_ATOMS: atom_id res chain seq x y z
N VAL A 1 14.73 48.35 53.20
CA VAL A 1 13.71 47.28 53.36
C VAL A 1 14.21 46.32 54.41
N GLU A 2 13.46 46.18 55.50
CA GLU A 2 13.67 45.22 56.58
C GLU A 2 12.97 43.90 56.27
N SER A 3 11.75 43.92 55.73
CA SER A 3 11.03 42.73 55.29
C SER A 3 10.24 42.97 54.00
N ARG A 4 10.02 41.89 53.25
CA ARG A 4 9.09 41.81 52.12
C ARG A 4 8.10 40.71 52.46
N GLU A 5 6.83 40.95 52.24
CA GLU A 5 5.78 39.99 52.56
C GLU A 5 4.82 39.85 51.39
N TYR A 6 4.27 38.65 51.23
CA TYR A 6 3.22 38.35 50.28
C TYR A 6 2.11 37.53 50.93
N GLN A 7 0.91 37.61 50.38
CA GLN A 7 -0.18 36.67 50.66
C GLN A 7 -0.86 36.31 49.35
N VAL A 8 -1.24 35.04 49.21
CA VAL A 8 -2.05 34.56 48.08
C VAL A 8 -3.51 34.63 48.52
N HIS A 9 -4.35 35.25 47.69
CA HIS A 9 -5.74 35.61 48.01
C HIS A 9 -5.85 36.42 49.31
N SER A 10 -6.66 35.93 50.26
CA SER A 10 -6.84 36.48 51.60
C SER A 10 -6.16 35.63 52.69
N GLY A 11 -5.11 34.88 52.32
CA GLY A 11 -4.30 34.10 53.27
C GLY A 11 -3.47 34.97 54.22
N ALA A 12 -2.65 34.35 55.06
CA ALA A 12 -1.76 35.07 55.97
C ALA A 12 -0.55 35.67 55.23
N TRP A 13 -0.11 36.85 55.67
CA TRP A 13 1.13 37.46 55.21
C TRP A 13 2.33 36.56 55.55
N THR A 14 3.12 36.26 54.53
CA THR A 14 4.30 35.38 54.59
C THR A 14 5.52 36.17 54.13
N VAL A 15 6.65 36.02 54.83
CA VAL A 15 7.90 36.68 54.45
C VAL A 15 8.41 36.13 53.13
N TYR A 16 8.65 37.00 52.17
CA TYR A 16 9.22 36.67 50.88
C TYR A 16 10.73 36.38 51.00
N THR A 17 11.10 35.12 50.81
CA THR A 17 12.49 34.62 50.88
C THR A 17 13.04 34.19 49.52
N GLY A 18 12.19 34.07 48.49
CA GLY A 18 12.56 33.70 47.13
C GLY A 18 11.32 33.45 46.26
N PRO A 19 11.51 33.05 44.98
CA PRO A 19 10.42 32.61 44.11
C PRO A 19 9.61 31.46 44.72
N PHE A 20 8.32 31.41 44.43
CA PHE A 20 7.41 30.34 44.85
C PHE A 20 6.43 30.01 43.71
N ASP A 21 5.89 28.79 43.73
CA ASP A 21 4.96 28.31 42.72
C ASP A 21 3.50 28.43 43.17
N VAL A 22 2.63 28.73 42.21
CA VAL A 22 1.17 28.63 42.34
C VAL A 22 0.69 27.67 41.27
N THR A 23 0.31 26.46 41.68
CA THR A 23 0.04 25.34 40.76
C THR A 23 -1.44 25.00 40.63
N GLU A 24 -2.28 25.54 41.50
CA GLU A 24 -3.72 25.30 41.46
C GLU A 24 -4.33 26.00 40.25
N VAL A 25 -5.17 25.30 39.48
CA VAL A 25 -5.86 25.88 38.32
C VAL A 25 -6.90 26.91 38.78
N GLY A 26 -6.93 28.07 38.14
CA GLY A 26 -7.87 29.12 38.43
C GLY A 26 -7.25 30.50 38.46
N SER A 27 -8.06 31.50 38.82
CA SER A 27 -7.62 32.87 38.97
C SER A 27 -7.00 33.07 40.34
N HIS A 28 -5.78 33.59 40.37
CA HIS A 28 -4.98 33.86 41.55
C HIS A 28 -4.71 35.34 41.72
N MET A 29 -4.64 35.78 42.97
CA MET A 29 -4.33 37.16 43.31
C MET A 29 -3.26 37.18 44.40
N VAL A 30 -2.09 37.71 44.08
CA VAL A 30 -1.00 37.88 45.05
C VAL A 30 -0.97 39.33 45.49
N HIS A 31 -1.10 39.53 46.79
CA HIS A 31 -0.86 40.82 47.43
C HIS A 31 0.57 40.86 47.97
N PHE A 32 1.24 42.00 47.87
CA PHE A 32 2.60 42.17 48.38
C PHE A 32 2.80 43.53 49.03
N ARG A 33 3.66 43.58 50.05
CA ARG A 33 4.07 44.82 50.73
C ARG A 33 5.51 44.71 51.24
N ALA A 34 6.12 45.84 51.59
CA ALA A 34 7.45 45.88 52.18
C ALA A 34 7.50 46.82 53.38
N THR A 35 8.32 46.48 54.37
CA THR A 35 8.57 47.29 55.57
C THR A 35 10.02 47.79 55.53
N ASP A 36 10.28 49.05 55.86
CA ASP A 36 11.64 49.59 56.01
C ASP A 36 12.20 49.44 57.44
N LYS A 37 13.47 49.82 57.67
CA LYS A 37 14.11 49.69 59.00
C LYS A 37 13.57 50.64 60.07
N ALA A 38 12.77 51.64 59.66
CA ALA A 38 12.09 52.55 60.57
C ALA A 38 10.65 52.08 60.86
N GLY A 39 10.24 50.91 60.33
CA GLY A 39 8.92 50.34 60.51
C GLY A 39 7.85 50.86 59.54
N ASN A 40 8.20 51.66 58.53
CA ASN A 40 7.23 52.15 57.56
C ASN A 40 6.83 51.04 56.57
N VAL A 41 5.53 50.82 56.39
CA VAL A 41 4.97 49.81 55.48
C VAL A 41 4.51 50.46 54.17
N SER A 42 4.85 49.85 53.04
CA SER A 42 4.38 50.31 51.72
C SER A 42 2.87 50.11 51.53
N PRO A 43 2.22 50.86 50.63
CA PRO A 43 0.92 50.46 50.09
C PRO A 43 0.96 49.01 49.60
N VAL A 44 -0.16 48.29 49.73
CA VAL A 44 -0.28 46.92 49.24
C VAL A 44 -0.41 46.93 47.73
N GLY A 45 0.54 46.28 47.05
CA GLY A 45 0.47 45.99 45.63
C GLY A 45 -0.28 44.69 45.38
N MET A 46 -0.86 44.55 44.18
CA MET A 46 -1.59 43.35 43.76
C MET A 46 -1.20 42.93 42.34
N VAL A 47 -1.07 41.63 42.11
CA VAL A 47 -0.92 41.03 40.78
C VAL A 47 -1.91 39.88 40.64
N GLY A 48 -2.69 39.93 39.56
CA GLY A 48 -3.62 38.87 39.18
C GLY A 48 -3.05 38.03 38.04
N PHE A 49 -3.23 36.72 38.09
CA PHE A 49 -2.89 35.82 37.00
C PHE A 49 -3.86 34.62 37.02
N THR A 50 -3.92 33.89 35.92
CA THR A 50 -4.71 32.67 35.83
C THR A 50 -3.78 31.51 35.52
N VAL A 51 -3.82 30.48 36.36
CA VAL A 51 -3.19 29.20 36.08
C VAL A 51 -4.21 28.39 35.29
N VAL A 52 -3.87 28.02 34.06
CA VAL A 52 -4.71 27.18 33.20
C VAL A 52 -4.30 25.72 33.35
N PRO A 53 -5.24 24.76 33.19
CA PRO A 53 -4.88 23.35 33.19
C PRO A 53 -3.97 23.05 31.99
N VAL A 54 -2.99 22.16 32.18
CA VAL A 54 -2.21 21.62 31.07
C VAL A 54 -3.15 20.80 30.18
N PRO A 55 -3.20 21.03 28.86
CA PRO A 55 -4.04 20.24 27.97
C PRO A 55 -3.60 18.76 28.03
N PRO A 56 -4.55 17.81 28.03
CA PRO A 56 -4.21 16.39 28.05
C PRO A 56 -3.39 16.03 26.80
N VAL A 57 -2.29 15.32 27.00
CA VAL A 57 -1.51 14.74 25.90
C VAL A 57 -2.27 13.52 25.39
N ASP A 58 -2.28 13.35 24.07
CA ASP A 58 -2.83 12.13 23.47
C ASP A 58 -1.91 10.94 23.70
N THR A 59 -2.48 9.89 24.28
CA THR A 59 -1.81 8.62 24.55
C THR A 59 -2.48 7.45 23.84
N THR A 60 -3.46 7.71 22.97
CA THR A 60 -4.26 6.69 22.31
C THR A 60 -3.69 6.42 20.92
N PRO A 61 -3.20 5.20 20.62
CA PRO A 61 -2.73 4.89 19.28
C PRO A 61 -3.85 4.90 18.23
N PRO A 62 -3.54 5.20 16.95
CA PRO A 62 -4.48 5.02 15.85
C PRO A 62 -5.03 3.60 15.75
N THR A 63 -6.24 3.48 15.22
CA THR A 63 -6.79 2.20 14.74
C THR A 63 -6.54 2.05 13.24
N THR A 64 -6.03 0.91 12.80
CA THR A 64 -5.73 0.62 11.39
C THR A 64 -6.54 -0.55 10.85
N SER A 65 -6.89 -0.51 9.56
CA SER A 65 -7.49 -1.67 8.87
C SER A 65 -7.07 -1.72 7.40
N ALA A 66 -7.23 -2.88 6.77
CA ALA A 66 -6.97 -3.07 5.35
C ALA A 66 -8.14 -3.80 4.68
N ALA A 67 -8.45 -3.40 3.45
CA ALA A 67 -9.42 -4.05 2.59
C ALA A 67 -8.73 -4.49 1.29
N LEU A 68 -9.09 -5.68 0.81
CA LEU A 68 -8.63 -6.22 -0.46
C LEU A 68 -9.75 -6.14 -1.50
N SER A 69 -9.41 -5.79 -2.73
CA SER A 69 -10.33 -5.79 -3.86
C SER A 69 -9.67 -6.32 -5.13
N GLY A 70 -10.49 -6.82 -6.05
CA GLY A 70 -10.07 -7.45 -7.31
C GLY A 70 -11.02 -8.58 -7.70
N THR A 71 -10.84 -9.11 -8.90
CA THR A 71 -11.56 -10.30 -9.36
C THR A 71 -10.95 -11.53 -8.71
N THR A 72 -11.77 -12.44 -8.18
CA THR A 72 -11.30 -13.69 -7.59
C THR A 72 -11.80 -14.91 -8.36
N ASN A 73 -11.02 -15.99 -8.35
CA ASN A 73 -11.48 -17.31 -8.78
C ASN A 73 -12.34 -17.98 -7.67
N PRO A 74 -12.93 -19.17 -7.93
CA PRO A 74 -13.72 -19.89 -6.92
C PRO A 74 -12.98 -20.27 -5.63
N ASP A 75 -11.64 -20.37 -5.68
CA ASP A 75 -10.79 -20.64 -4.51
C ASP A 75 -10.48 -19.38 -3.67
N GLY A 76 -10.96 -18.21 -4.11
CA GLY A 76 -10.71 -16.93 -3.44
C GLY A 76 -9.37 -16.29 -3.77
N HIS A 77 -8.63 -16.81 -4.78
CA HIS A 77 -7.40 -16.20 -5.26
C HIS A 77 -7.69 -15.04 -6.22
N TYR A 78 -6.94 -13.96 -6.11
CA TYR A 78 -7.07 -12.79 -6.98
C TYR A 78 -6.49 -13.09 -8.37
N VAL A 79 -7.27 -12.83 -9.41
CA VAL A 79 -6.89 -13.11 -10.80
C VAL A 79 -6.20 -11.90 -11.41
N GLY A 80 -4.95 -12.05 -11.81
CA GLY A 80 -4.12 -11.02 -12.43
C GLY A 80 -3.60 -9.94 -11.49
N ARG A 81 -4.41 -9.49 -10.52
CA ARG A 81 -3.99 -8.54 -9.48
C ARG A 81 -4.95 -8.49 -8.29
N ALA A 82 -4.41 -8.10 -7.13
CA ALA A 82 -5.15 -7.62 -5.97
C ALA A 82 -4.82 -6.14 -5.69
N THR A 83 -5.78 -5.41 -5.14
CA THR A 83 -5.57 -4.04 -4.65
C THR A 83 -5.79 -4.00 -3.14
N VAL A 84 -4.80 -3.50 -2.40
CA VAL A 84 -4.86 -3.32 -0.95
C VAL A 84 -5.12 -1.86 -0.62
N THR A 85 -6.21 -1.59 0.09
CA THR A 85 -6.55 -0.25 0.61
C THR A 85 -6.39 -0.24 2.12
N ILE A 86 -5.46 0.57 2.63
CA ILE A 86 -5.22 0.74 4.07
C ILE A 86 -5.95 1.99 4.56
N THR A 87 -6.57 1.89 5.73
CA THR A 87 -7.19 3.01 6.44
C THR A 87 -6.63 3.10 7.85
N ALA A 88 -6.53 4.33 8.36
CA ALA A 88 -6.14 4.60 9.73
C ALA A 88 -6.98 5.77 10.26
N THR A 89 -7.43 5.66 11.51
CA THR A 89 -8.19 6.71 12.19
C THR A 89 -7.64 6.92 13.60
N ASP A 90 -7.58 8.18 14.00
CA ASP A 90 -7.35 8.58 15.38
C ASP A 90 -8.28 9.76 15.70
N ALA A 91 -8.89 9.75 16.89
CA ALA A 91 -9.96 10.68 17.26
C ALA A 91 -9.46 11.94 17.97
N GLN A 92 -8.25 11.90 18.56
CA GLN A 92 -7.77 12.97 19.44
C GLN A 92 -6.72 13.84 18.73
N SER A 93 -5.62 13.25 18.27
CA SER A 93 -4.55 13.98 17.57
C SER A 93 -4.57 13.78 16.05
N GLY A 94 -5.31 12.79 15.55
CA GLY A 94 -5.39 12.46 14.14
C GLY A 94 -4.14 11.73 13.63
N VAL A 95 -4.23 11.14 12.44
CA VAL A 95 -3.15 10.32 11.88
C VAL A 95 -2.07 11.18 11.22
N ARG A 96 -0.81 10.95 11.56
CA ARG A 96 0.36 11.63 10.97
C ARG A 96 0.94 10.85 9.81
N LEU A 97 1.09 9.53 9.98
CA LEU A 97 1.77 8.66 9.03
C LEU A 97 1.09 7.30 8.97
N VAL A 98 0.96 6.77 7.76
CA VAL A 98 0.63 5.36 7.51
C VAL A 98 1.75 4.77 6.66
N GLU A 99 2.22 3.58 7.02
CA GLU A 99 3.26 2.86 6.29
C GLU A 99 2.83 1.43 6.01
N TYR A 100 3.37 0.86 4.93
CA TYR A 100 3.21 -0.54 4.58
C TYR A 100 4.52 -1.18 4.15
N ALA A 101 4.60 -2.50 4.26
CA ALA A 101 5.70 -3.32 3.75
C ALA A 101 5.10 -4.54 3.03
N LEU A 102 5.48 -4.73 1.76
CA LEU A 102 5.07 -5.87 0.95
C LEU A 102 6.12 -6.98 1.05
N ASP A 103 5.69 -8.20 1.35
CA ASP A 103 6.50 -9.44 1.31
C ASP A 103 7.82 -9.37 2.08
N GLY A 104 7.79 -8.74 3.25
CA GLY A 104 8.97 -8.58 4.10
C GLY A 104 9.93 -7.47 3.65
N GLY A 105 9.58 -6.69 2.63
CA GLY A 105 10.33 -5.53 2.16
C GLY A 105 10.40 -4.37 3.17
N ALA A 106 11.00 -3.26 2.73
CA ALA A 106 11.14 -2.05 3.54
C ALA A 106 9.79 -1.35 3.77
N TRP A 107 9.67 -0.67 4.91
CA TRP A 107 8.54 0.20 5.20
C TRP A 107 8.51 1.38 4.22
N THR A 108 7.35 1.58 3.60
CA THR A 108 7.09 2.63 2.62
C THR A 108 5.86 3.43 3.07
N ALA A 109 5.91 4.75 2.93
CA ALA A 109 4.75 5.60 3.24
C ALA A 109 3.57 5.24 2.32
N TYR A 110 2.39 5.08 2.91
CA TYR A 110 1.16 4.77 2.20
C TYR A 110 0.46 6.08 1.79
N SER A 111 0.40 6.33 0.49
CA SER A 111 -0.27 7.51 -0.09
C SER A 111 -1.42 7.15 -1.04
N ALA A 112 -1.48 5.91 -1.51
CA ALA A 112 -2.49 5.40 -2.43
C ALA A 112 -2.63 3.88 -2.28
N PRO A 113 -3.75 3.28 -2.73
CA PRO A 113 -3.92 1.83 -2.73
C PRO A 113 -2.77 1.10 -3.42
N VAL A 114 -2.36 -0.03 -2.86
CA VAL A 114 -1.23 -0.84 -3.34
C VAL A 114 -1.74 -1.91 -4.28
N VAL A 115 -1.30 -1.88 -5.53
CA VAL A 115 -1.64 -2.90 -6.54
C VAL A 115 -0.54 -3.95 -6.58
N VAL A 116 -0.91 -5.22 -6.42
CA VAL A 116 0.00 -6.36 -6.50
C VAL A 116 -0.46 -7.29 -7.61
N SER A 117 0.38 -7.42 -8.64
CA SER A 117 0.09 -8.24 -9.84
C SER A 117 1.11 -9.37 -10.06
N ALA A 118 2.14 -9.45 -9.21
CA ALA A 118 3.02 -10.62 -9.22
C ALA A 118 2.20 -11.84 -8.81
N VAL A 119 2.43 -12.99 -9.46
CA VAL A 119 1.75 -14.24 -9.11
C VAL A 119 2.42 -14.83 -7.87
N GLY A 120 1.62 -15.36 -6.96
CA GLY A 120 2.07 -16.01 -5.74
C GLY A 120 1.30 -15.57 -4.50
N ALA A 121 1.74 -16.06 -3.35
CA ALA A 121 1.25 -15.63 -2.05
C ALA A 121 1.94 -14.33 -1.63
N HIS A 122 1.16 -13.38 -1.15
CA HIS A 122 1.61 -12.07 -0.72
C HIS A 122 1.14 -11.75 0.69
N THR A 123 1.93 -10.95 1.39
CA THR A 123 1.58 -10.38 2.68
C THR A 123 1.92 -8.90 2.72
N VAL A 124 0.92 -8.07 2.98
CA VAL A 124 1.09 -6.64 3.25
C VAL A 124 1.00 -6.41 4.75
N ARG A 125 2.10 -5.95 5.34
CA ARG A 125 2.15 -5.46 6.73
C ARG A 125 1.92 -3.97 6.72
N TYR A 126 1.22 -3.43 7.72
CA TYR A 126 0.89 -2.02 7.79
C TYR A 126 0.85 -1.52 9.23
N ARG A 127 1.21 -0.24 9.41
CA ARG A 127 1.24 0.45 10.69
C ARG A 127 0.94 1.93 10.51
N ALA A 128 0.55 2.61 11.59
CA ALA A 128 0.30 4.04 11.59
C ALA A 128 0.81 4.71 12.86
N VAL A 129 1.09 6.01 12.77
CA VAL A 129 1.49 6.86 13.88
C VAL A 129 0.65 8.13 13.86
N ASP A 130 0.18 8.59 15.02
CA ASP A 130 -0.59 9.82 15.17
C ASP A 130 0.30 11.08 15.29
N ASN A 131 -0.33 12.25 15.45
CA ASN A 131 0.40 13.52 15.63
C ASN A 131 1.07 13.66 17.01
N ALA A 132 0.61 12.93 18.02
CA ALA A 132 1.22 12.89 19.35
C ALA A 132 2.40 11.89 19.47
N GLY A 133 2.63 11.07 18.45
CA GLY A 133 3.69 10.06 18.42
C GLY A 133 3.29 8.66 18.88
N ASN A 134 2.00 8.38 19.14
CA ASN A 134 1.56 7.03 19.49
C ASN A 134 1.54 6.14 18.24
N ALA A 135 2.15 4.96 18.34
CA ALA A 135 2.23 3.99 17.27
C ALA A 135 1.16 2.91 17.42
N ALA A 136 0.39 2.68 16.36
CA ALA A 136 -0.54 1.56 16.28
C ALA A 136 0.23 0.23 16.24
N ALA A 137 -0.39 -0.84 16.75
CA ALA A 137 0.13 -2.19 16.55
C ALA A 137 0.24 -2.51 15.06
N GLU A 138 1.34 -3.16 14.67
CA GLU A 138 1.50 -3.70 13.31
C GLU A 138 0.41 -4.73 13.03
N ARG A 139 -0.21 -4.62 11.85
CA ARG A 139 -1.20 -5.57 11.35
C ARG A 139 -0.77 -6.06 9.97
N SER A 140 -1.36 -7.16 9.52
CA SER A 140 -1.09 -7.71 8.20
C SER A 140 -2.34 -8.22 7.52
N VAL A 141 -2.30 -8.27 6.20
CA VAL A 141 -3.27 -8.97 5.36
C VAL A 141 -2.53 -9.83 4.36
N SER A 142 -3.00 -11.05 4.14
CA SER A 142 -2.41 -12.02 3.22
C SER A 142 -3.40 -12.42 2.15
N PHE A 143 -2.90 -12.65 0.93
CA PHE A 143 -3.71 -13.02 -0.23
C PHE A 143 -2.84 -13.73 -1.27
N THR A 144 -3.47 -14.44 -2.20
CA THR A 144 -2.80 -15.09 -3.33
C THR A 144 -3.23 -14.41 -4.62
N VAL A 145 -2.27 -14.09 -5.48
CA VAL A 145 -2.53 -13.68 -6.87
C VAL A 145 -2.20 -14.86 -7.78
N VAL A 146 -3.13 -15.22 -8.64
CA VAL A 146 -2.95 -16.20 -9.72
C VAL A 146 -2.86 -15.46 -11.05
N GLY A 147 -2.29 -16.14 -12.06
CA GLY A 147 -2.19 -15.60 -13.42
C GLY A 147 -3.52 -15.03 -13.88
N GLY A 148 -3.46 -13.82 -14.45
CA GLY A 148 -4.62 -13.12 -15.00
C GLY A 148 -4.95 -13.50 -16.44
N GLY A 149 -4.20 -14.44 -17.02
CA GLY A 149 -4.62 -15.10 -18.24
C GLY A 149 -5.93 -15.80 -17.92
N SER A 150 -7.05 -15.26 -18.41
CA SER A 150 -8.07 -16.17 -18.91
C SER A 150 -7.30 -17.18 -19.74
N ASP A 151 -7.35 -18.45 -19.39
CA ASP A 151 -7.02 -19.47 -20.35
C ASP A 151 -7.90 -19.19 -21.57
N ALA A 152 -7.34 -18.47 -22.56
CA ALA A 152 -8.09 -18.07 -23.74
C ALA A 152 -8.41 -19.30 -24.61
N CYS A 153 -7.76 -20.43 -24.31
CA CYS A 153 -7.80 -21.68 -25.03
C CYS A 153 -8.01 -22.87 -24.05
N PRO A 154 -9.22 -23.01 -23.43
CA PRO A 154 -9.51 -24.05 -22.43
C PRO A 154 -9.39 -25.51 -22.91
N ASP A 155 -9.14 -25.71 -24.20
CA ASP A 155 -8.87 -27.00 -24.85
C ASP A 155 -7.55 -26.94 -25.65
N SER A 156 -6.49 -26.40 -25.03
CA SER A 156 -5.20 -26.20 -25.68
C SER A 156 -4.57 -27.50 -26.20
N ASP A 157 -3.90 -27.43 -27.35
CA ASP A 157 -3.14 -28.55 -27.90
C ASP A 157 -1.90 -28.87 -27.06
N GLU A 158 -1.96 -29.93 -26.24
CA GLU A 158 -0.85 -30.33 -25.36
C GLU A 158 0.28 -31.13 -26.06
N ARG A 159 0.26 -31.24 -27.40
CA ARG A 159 1.35 -31.92 -28.11
C ARG A 159 2.69 -31.21 -27.83
N PRO A 160 3.81 -31.95 -27.73
CA PRO A 160 5.10 -31.37 -27.38
C PRO A 160 5.66 -30.44 -28.45
N THR A 161 5.22 -30.60 -29.70
CA THR A 161 5.66 -29.81 -30.85
C THR A 161 4.48 -29.27 -31.64
N VAL A 162 4.71 -28.15 -32.33
CA VAL A 162 3.74 -27.54 -33.23
C VAL A 162 3.62 -28.43 -34.47
N VAL A 163 2.44 -29.00 -34.70
CA VAL A 163 2.12 -29.85 -35.85
C VAL A 163 1.04 -29.18 -36.69
N ILE A 164 1.29 -29.01 -37.98
CA ILE A 164 0.35 -28.41 -38.92
C ILE A 164 -0.09 -29.46 -39.93
N GLY A 165 -1.37 -29.83 -39.92
CA GLY A 165 -1.88 -30.97 -40.68
C GLY A 165 -1.17 -32.27 -40.26
N LEU A 166 -0.37 -32.84 -41.17
CA LEU A 166 0.45 -34.05 -40.91
C LEU A 166 1.94 -33.74 -40.70
N ASP A 167 2.35 -32.46 -40.82
CA ASP A 167 3.74 -32.04 -40.73
C ASP A 167 4.10 -31.60 -39.31
N ASP A 168 5.00 -32.34 -38.64
CA ASP A 168 5.62 -31.91 -37.39
C ASP A 168 6.77 -30.92 -37.68
N THR A 169 6.70 -29.73 -37.09
CA THR A 169 7.69 -28.67 -37.31
C THR A 169 8.98 -28.88 -36.49
N GLY A 170 8.94 -29.73 -35.46
CA GLY A 170 10.00 -29.89 -34.46
C GLY A 170 10.19 -28.67 -33.55
N VAL A 171 9.30 -27.66 -33.64
CA VAL A 171 9.31 -26.49 -32.75
C VAL A 171 8.47 -26.80 -31.53
N ALA A 172 9.01 -26.57 -30.33
CA ALA A 172 8.29 -26.79 -29.08
C ALA A 172 6.99 -25.98 -29.03
N ASN A 173 5.88 -26.62 -28.66
CA ASN A 173 4.59 -25.97 -28.50
C ASN A 173 4.48 -25.41 -27.07
N VAL A 174 4.84 -24.15 -26.87
CA VAL A 174 4.89 -23.52 -25.54
C VAL A 174 3.69 -22.60 -25.32
N ASP A 175 3.27 -22.47 -24.05
CA ASP A 175 2.30 -21.47 -23.59
C ASP A 175 2.84 -20.05 -23.83
N THR A 176 2.01 -19.18 -24.42
CA THR A 176 2.36 -17.81 -24.80
C THR A 176 2.05 -16.74 -23.76
N GLY A 177 1.61 -17.13 -22.56
CA GLY A 177 1.42 -16.25 -21.40
C GLY A 177 -0.03 -15.88 -21.10
N ASP A 178 -0.97 -16.34 -21.92
CA ASP A 178 -2.42 -16.20 -21.78
C ASP A 178 -3.15 -17.56 -21.78
N GLY A 179 -2.41 -18.66 -21.54
CA GLY A 179 -2.95 -20.02 -21.49
C GLY A 179 -3.07 -20.71 -22.85
N CYS A 180 -2.88 -19.99 -23.96
CA CYS A 180 -2.82 -20.58 -25.30
C CYS A 180 -1.41 -21.07 -25.63
N THR A 181 -1.30 -22.22 -26.30
CA THR A 181 -0.05 -22.68 -26.90
C THR A 181 0.15 -22.08 -28.31
N ILE A 182 1.35 -22.23 -28.85
CA ILE A 182 1.63 -21.81 -30.24
C ILE A 182 0.68 -22.49 -31.24
N SER A 183 0.34 -23.75 -31.05
CA SER A 183 -0.62 -24.48 -31.89
C SER A 183 -2.02 -23.86 -31.84
N ASP A 184 -2.44 -23.37 -30.68
CA ASP A 184 -3.75 -22.72 -30.52
C ASP A 184 -3.77 -21.37 -31.23
N LEU A 185 -2.67 -20.62 -31.20
CA LEU A 185 -2.55 -19.36 -31.96
C LEU A 185 -2.46 -19.57 -33.47
N VAL A 186 -1.87 -20.68 -33.92
CA VAL A 186 -1.86 -21.09 -35.34
C VAL A 186 -3.29 -21.36 -35.81
N ASP A 187 -4.15 -21.90 -34.94
CA ASP A 187 -5.59 -22.07 -35.16
C ASP A 187 -5.89 -22.74 -36.51
N GLN A 188 -5.37 -23.96 -36.68
CA GLN A 188 -5.47 -24.70 -37.95
C GLN A 188 -6.90 -25.22 -38.24
N ASP A 189 -7.75 -25.31 -37.22
CA ASP A 189 -9.13 -25.80 -37.34
C ASP A 189 -10.13 -24.69 -37.73
N ARG A 190 -9.68 -23.44 -37.72
CA ARG A 190 -10.48 -22.32 -38.22
C ARG A 190 -10.78 -22.46 -39.72
N GLY A 191 -11.99 -22.04 -40.11
CA GLY A 191 -12.36 -21.93 -41.52
C GLY A 191 -11.64 -20.78 -42.22
N TYR A 192 -10.64 -21.09 -43.05
CA TYR A 192 -9.94 -20.12 -43.90
C TYR A 192 -10.58 -20.04 -45.30
N PRO A 193 -10.66 -18.85 -45.91
CA PRO A 193 -11.29 -18.68 -47.23
C PRO A 193 -10.46 -19.31 -48.37
N ASP A 194 -9.14 -19.38 -48.22
CA ASP A 194 -8.22 -20.04 -49.14
C ASP A 194 -6.91 -20.41 -48.43
N HIS A 195 -6.11 -21.28 -49.04
CA HIS A 195 -4.84 -21.75 -48.50
C HIS A 195 -3.85 -20.59 -48.25
N GLY A 196 -3.86 -19.57 -49.12
CA GLY A 196 -3.03 -18.39 -48.94
C GLY A 196 -3.41 -17.58 -47.70
N ALA A 197 -4.69 -17.53 -47.33
CA ALA A 197 -5.18 -16.87 -46.13
C ALA A 197 -4.72 -17.59 -44.86
N PHE A 198 -4.71 -18.93 -44.87
CA PHE A 198 -4.13 -19.72 -43.79
C PHE A 198 -2.63 -19.42 -43.62
N VAL A 199 -1.85 -19.51 -44.70
CA VAL A 199 -0.39 -19.26 -44.63
C VAL A 199 -0.07 -17.84 -44.14
N ARG A 200 -0.81 -16.82 -44.61
CA ARG A 200 -0.64 -15.42 -44.13
C ARG A 200 -0.98 -15.27 -42.65
N HIS A 201 -2.00 -15.97 -42.15
CA HIS A 201 -2.33 -15.97 -40.72
C HIS A 201 -1.17 -16.55 -39.91
N VAL A 202 -0.64 -17.70 -40.31
CA VAL A 202 0.51 -18.34 -39.64
C VAL A 202 1.74 -17.43 -39.68
N GLU A 203 2.03 -16.77 -40.81
CA GLU A 203 3.12 -15.79 -40.91
C GLU A 203 2.94 -14.63 -39.91
N GLN A 204 1.75 -14.04 -39.84
CA GLN A 204 1.45 -12.92 -38.94
C GLN A 204 1.57 -13.32 -37.46
N VAL A 205 1.00 -14.47 -37.08
CA VAL A 205 1.07 -15.01 -35.72
C VAL A 205 2.52 -15.26 -35.32
N THR A 206 3.26 -15.99 -36.14
CA THR A 206 4.65 -16.34 -35.84
C THR A 206 5.58 -15.13 -35.86
N GLU A 207 5.29 -14.09 -36.64
CA GLU A 207 6.04 -12.81 -36.61
C GLU A 207 5.84 -12.06 -35.30
N ASN A 208 4.61 -12.02 -34.80
CA ASN A 208 4.31 -11.44 -33.49
C ASN A 208 5.06 -12.20 -32.38
N LEU A 209 5.09 -13.54 -32.45
CA LEU A 209 5.81 -14.37 -31.48
C LEU A 209 7.33 -14.20 -31.55
N VAL A 210 7.91 -13.94 -32.74
CA VAL A 210 9.32 -13.58 -32.85
C VAL A 210 9.59 -12.21 -32.24
N THR A 211 8.71 -11.23 -32.50
CA THR A 211 8.83 -9.88 -31.93
C THR A 211 8.71 -9.90 -30.40
N GLY A 212 7.84 -10.76 -29.87
CA GLY A 212 7.69 -11.02 -28.44
C GLY A 212 8.78 -11.91 -27.82
N GLY A 213 9.73 -12.41 -28.62
CA GLY A 213 10.86 -13.22 -28.14
C GLY A 213 10.51 -14.68 -27.79
N VAL A 214 9.28 -15.14 -28.05
CA VAL A 214 8.84 -16.52 -27.83
C VAL A 214 9.45 -17.46 -28.87
N LEU A 215 9.55 -17.01 -30.12
CA LEU A 215 10.15 -17.76 -31.22
C LEU A 215 11.43 -17.12 -31.73
N THR A 216 12.36 -17.95 -32.20
CA THR A 216 13.45 -17.49 -33.06
C THR A 216 12.99 -17.40 -34.52
N ARG A 217 13.64 -16.57 -35.33
CA ARG A 217 13.41 -16.51 -36.79
C ARG A 217 13.56 -17.88 -37.48
N ARG A 218 14.43 -18.76 -36.96
CA ARG A 218 14.59 -20.13 -37.45
C ARG A 218 13.35 -20.98 -37.19
N GLN A 219 12.78 -20.91 -35.99
CA GLN A 219 11.57 -21.63 -35.61
C GLN A 219 10.35 -21.09 -36.38
N GLN A 220 10.21 -19.78 -36.51
CA GLN A 220 9.20 -19.16 -37.38
C GLN A 220 9.25 -19.76 -38.79
N GLY A 221 10.43 -19.80 -39.41
CA GLY A 221 10.59 -20.36 -40.74
C GLY A 221 10.22 -21.85 -40.84
N ALA A 222 10.38 -22.64 -39.77
CA ALA A 222 9.96 -24.03 -39.74
C ALA A 222 8.43 -24.18 -39.73
N ILE A 223 7.75 -23.38 -38.90
CA ILE A 223 6.28 -23.37 -38.79
C ILE A 223 5.65 -22.90 -40.10
N VAL A 224 6.11 -21.77 -40.66
CA VAL A 224 5.58 -21.23 -41.93
C VAL A 224 5.80 -22.20 -43.09
N ARG A 225 6.94 -22.91 -43.14
CA ARG A 225 7.16 -23.95 -44.17
C ARG A 225 6.17 -25.10 -44.03
N ALA A 226 5.89 -25.58 -42.82
CA ALA A 226 4.89 -26.63 -42.62
C ALA A 226 3.49 -26.15 -43.05
N ALA A 227 3.11 -24.92 -42.69
CA ALA A 227 1.85 -24.32 -43.15
C ALA A 227 1.73 -24.27 -44.68
N SER A 228 2.79 -23.85 -45.37
CA SER A 228 2.83 -23.76 -46.84
C SER A 228 2.70 -25.11 -47.58
N ARG A 229 3.00 -26.23 -46.90
CA ARG A 229 2.88 -27.58 -47.47
C ARG A 229 1.57 -28.28 -47.11
N SER A 230 0.89 -27.80 -46.07
CA SER A 230 -0.37 -28.38 -45.58
C SER A 230 -1.51 -28.29 -46.61
N ASP A 231 -2.56 -29.08 -46.40
CA ASP A 231 -3.80 -29.02 -47.20
C ASP A 231 -4.88 -28.10 -46.61
N ILE A 232 -4.54 -27.33 -45.57
CA ILE A 232 -5.49 -26.46 -44.87
C ILE A 232 -5.90 -25.29 -45.77
N GLY A 233 -7.21 -25.10 -45.94
CA GLY A 233 -7.80 -24.06 -46.80
C GLY A 233 -7.69 -24.32 -48.31
N LYS A 234 -7.28 -25.53 -48.74
CA LYS A 234 -7.30 -25.93 -50.17
C LYS A 234 -8.69 -26.38 -50.65
#